data_AF-A0A7K0IX26-F1
#
_entry.id   AF-A0A7K0IX26-F1
#
_cell.length_a   1.000
_cell.length_b   1.000
_cell.length_c   1.000
_cell.angle_alpha   90.00
_cell.angle_beta   90.00
_cell.angle_gamma   90.00
#
_symmetry.space_group_name_H-M   'P 1'
#
loop_
_entity.id
_entity.type
_entity.pdbx_description
1 polymer ?
#
loop_
_entity_poly.entity_id
_entity_poly.type
_entity_poly.pdbx_seq_one_letter_code
_entity_poly.pdbx_strand_id
1 'polypeptide(L)'
;MRGNRGFTLIEVIVVAAVIAILAGILVPMIFNQVDNAKISRAQGDCKTLATDIMLFRKDTGKWPYYRPGNCAQTYLSLQSGSGNDPINTAGDWQISANDIALGIMLNLPGVNPPIVQSCYNDKAGAYLAEDNPDPWGNKYIVNAADFAVDANPVWVISAGPNGCLDTSVNSQTLNDGQCIAGQPGDDIGVRIK
;
A
#
# COMPACT_ATOMS: atom_id res chain seq x y z
N MET A 1 12.12 -37.73 -55.77
CA MET A 1 12.65 -37.99 -54.42
C MET A 1 12.92 -36.64 -53.77
N ARG A 2 12.12 -36.23 -52.78
CA ARG A 2 12.28 -34.94 -52.10
C ARG A 2 13.44 -35.05 -51.11
N GLY A 3 14.50 -34.27 -51.32
CA GLY A 3 15.64 -34.23 -50.41
C GLY A 3 15.27 -33.56 -49.11
N ASN A 4 15.20 -34.33 -48.03
CA ASN A 4 15.19 -33.78 -46.67
C ASN A 4 16.57 -33.15 -46.43
N ARG A 5 16.65 -31.82 -46.57
CA ARG A 5 17.80 -31.03 -46.11
C ARG A 5 17.77 -31.08 -44.58
N GLY A 6 18.71 -31.82 -43.99
CA GLY A 6 18.90 -31.85 -42.54
C GLY A 6 19.46 -30.53 -42.03
N PHE A 7 19.01 -30.11 -40.85
CA PHE A 7 19.59 -28.98 -40.11
C PHE A 7 21.07 -29.24 -39.84
N THR A 8 21.91 -28.23 -40.06
CA THR A 8 23.33 -28.32 -39.71
C THR A 8 23.54 -27.92 -38.26
N LEU A 9 24.51 -28.55 -37.57
CA LEU A 9 24.84 -28.21 -36.18
C LEU A 9 25.28 -26.74 -36.05
N ILE A 10 25.98 -26.21 -37.05
CA ILE A 10 26.42 -24.81 -37.06
C ILE A 10 25.25 -23.82 -37.08
N GLU A 11 24.18 -24.15 -37.80
CA GLU A 11 22.98 -23.30 -37.91
C GLU A 11 22.24 -23.21 -36.57
N VAL A 12 22.15 -24.31 -35.83
CA VAL A 12 21.56 -24.32 -34.48
C VAL A 12 22.44 -23.56 -33.48
N ILE A 13 23.77 -23.69 -33.57
CA ILE A 13 24.71 -23.00 -32.67
C ILE A 13 24.66 -21.49 -32.87
N VAL A 14 24.65 -21.01 -34.12
CA VAL A 14 24.58 -19.56 -34.41
C VAL A 14 23.25 -18.98 -33.91
N VAL A 15 22.14 -19.68 -34.13
CA VAL A 15 20.82 -19.24 -33.65
C VAL A 15 20.78 -19.21 -32.11
N ALA A 16 21.29 -20.25 -31.46
CA ALA A 16 21.37 -20.29 -30.00
C ALA A 16 22.26 -19.17 -29.43
N ALA A 17 23.37 -18.84 -30.10
CA ALA A 17 24.25 -17.74 -29.70
C ALA A 17 23.54 -16.38 -29.77
N VAL A 18 22.78 -16.10 -30.84
CA VAL A 18 22.00 -14.86 -30.95
C VAL A 18 20.90 -14.80 -29.88
N ILE A 19 20.17 -15.89 -29.65
CA ILE A 19 19.14 -15.96 -28.60
C ILE A 19 19.76 -15.72 -27.20
N ALA A 20 20.93 -16.29 -26.92
CA ALA A 20 21.62 -16.08 -25.64
C ALA A 20 22.01 -14.61 -25.42
N ILE A 21 22.50 -13.93 -26.45
CA ILE A 21 22.83 -12.49 -26.38
C ILE A 21 21.57 -11.65 -26.15
N LEU A 22 20.51 -11.91 -26.90
CA LEU A 22 19.25 -11.17 -26.76
C LEU A 22 18.61 -11.41 -25.38
N ALA A 23 18.57 -12.66 -24.92
CA ALA A 23 18.06 -13.00 -23.60
C ALA A 23 18.87 -12.34 -22.48
N GLY A 24 20.21 -12.28 -22.62
CA GLY A 24 21.09 -11.64 -21.65
C GLY A 24 20.80 -10.15 -21.42
N ILE A 25 20.38 -9.43 -22.46
CA ILE A 25 20.03 -8.00 -22.36
C ILE A 25 18.59 -7.82 -21.84
N LEU A 26 17.67 -8.69 -22.26
CA LEU A 26 16.25 -8.53 -21.98
C LEU A 26 15.90 -8.79 -20.50
N VAL A 27 16.52 -9.77 -19.87
CA VAL A 27 16.22 -10.20 -18.49
C VAL A 27 16.35 -9.08 -17.46
N PRO A 28 17.49 -8.36 -17.31
CA PRO A 28 17.62 -7.29 -16.32
C PRO A 28 16.68 -6.11 -16.60
N MET A 29 16.37 -5.84 -17.88
CA MET A 29 15.44 -4.77 -18.26
C MET A 29 14.02 -5.05 -17.76
N ILE A 30 13.55 -6.30 -17.85
CA ILE A 30 12.21 -6.68 -17.39
C ILE A 30 12.08 -6.50 -15.88
N PHE A 31 13.07 -6.92 -15.09
CA PHE A 31 13.01 -6.79 -13.63
C PHE A 31 12.85 -5.33 -13.18
N ASN A 32 13.64 -4.41 -13.74
CA ASN A 32 13.51 -2.98 -13.44
C ASN A 32 12.11 -2.44 -13.77
N GLN A 33 11.50 -2.91 -14.85
CA GLN A 33 10.16 -2.47 -15.23
C GLN A 33 9.07 -3.03 -14.31
N VAL A 34 9.24 -4.26 -13.83
CA VAL A 34 8.34 -4.85 -12.83
C VAL A 34 8.42 -4.06 -11.52
N ASP A 35 9.62 -3.71 -11.07
CA ASP A 35 9.80 -2.93 -9.83
C ASP A 35 9.22 -1.52 -9.95
N ASN A 36 9.44 -0.85 -11.08
CA ASN A 36 8.80 0.45 -11.35
C ASN A 36 7.27 0.34 -11.40
N ALA A 37 6.74 -0.74 -11.98
CA ALA A 37 5.29 -0.97 -12.02
C ALA A 37 4.71 -1.20 -10.62
N LYS A 38 5.44 -1.91 -9.73
CA LYS A 38 5.05 -2.06 -8.32
C LYS A 38 5.02 -0.70 -7.61
N ILE A 39 6.08 0.10 -7.73
CA ILE A 39 6.12 1.44 -7.13
C ILE A 39 4.96 2.31 -7.65
N SER A 40 4.72 2.32 -8.96
CA SER A 40 3.62 3.08 -9.56
C SER A 40 2.26 2.60 -9.08
N ARG A 41 2.08 1.29 -8.88
CA ARG A 41 0.86 0.73 -8.31
C ARG A 41 0.67 1.19 -6.88
N ALA A 42 1.68 1.05 -6.03
CA ALA A 42 1.60 1.50 -4.63
C ALA A 42 1.28 3.00 -4.51
N GLN A 43 1.88 3.84 -5.36
CA GLN A 43 1.56 5.27 -5.42
C GLN A 43 0.11 5.53 -5.85
N GLY A 44 -0.40 4.78 -6.82
CA GLY A 44 -1.80 4.87 -7.28
C GLY A 44 -2.78 4.46 -6.18
N ASP A 45 -2.46 3.37 -5.48
CA ASP A 45 -3.27 2.84 -4.38
C ASP A 45 -3.31 3.85 -3.22
N CYS A 46 -2.16 4.42 -2.79
CA CYS A 46 -2.13 5.46 -1.76
C CYS A 46 -2.96 6.71 -2.13
N LYS A 47 -2.93 7.15 -3.40
CA LYS A 47 -3.75 8.28 -3.88
C LYS A 47 -5.24 7.97 -3.90
N THR A 48 -5.59 6.74 -4.26
CA THR A 48 -6.98 6.27 -4.28
C THR A 48 -7.52 6.23 -2.86
N LEU A 49 -6.79 5.59 -1.94
CA LEU A 49 -7.10 5.59 -0.51
C LEU A 49 -7.27 7.00 0.06
N ALA A 50 -6.35 7.92 -0.25
CA ALA A 50 -6.47 9.32 0.15
C ALA A 50 -7.75 9.98 -0.37
N THR A 51 -8.09 9.73 -1.64
CA THR A 51 -9.31 10.26 -2.28
C THR A 51 -10.57 9.70 -1.62
N ASP A 52 -10.58 8.40 -1.34
CA ASP A 52 -11.73 7.73 -0.74
C ASP A 52 -11.94 8.23 0.70
N ILE A 53 -10.86 8.49 1.44
CA ILE A 53 -10.94 9.04 2.81
C ILE A 53 -11.52 10.46 2.77
N MET A 54 -11.12 11.27 1.81
CA MET A 54 -11.69 12.61 1.61
C MET A 54 -13.17 12.54 1.21
N LEU A 55 -13.56 11.59 0.35
CA LEU A 55 -14.95 11.38 -0.05
C LEU A 55 -15.81 10.94 1.14
N PHE A 56 -15.29 10.01 1.95
CA PHE A 56 -15.92 9.60 3.21
C PHE A 56 -16.19 10.80 4.13
N ARG A 57 -15.20 11.69 4.29
CA ARG A 57 -15.37 12.90 5.10
C ARG A 57 -16.41 13.84 4.50
N LYS A 58 -16.42 14.00 3.19
CA LYS A 58 -17.38 14.86 2.49
C LYS A 58 -18.82 14.44 2.75
N ASP A 59 -19.09 13.15 2.77
CA ASP A 59 -20.45 12.62 2.88
C ASP A 59 -20.92 12.45 4.34
N THR A 60 -20.02 11.98 5.22
CA THR A 60 -20.33 11.75 6.63
C THR A 60 -20.11 12.97 7.51
N GLY A 61 -19.35 13.96 7.02
CA GLY A 61 -18.87 15.12 7.79
C GLY A 61 -17.78 14.79 8.81
N LYS A 62 -17.30 13.54 8.83
CA LYS A 62 -16.41 13.00 9.88
C LYS A 62 -15.27 12.20 9.26
N TRP A 63 -14.14 12.17 9.93
CA TRP A 63 -13.01 11.36 9.50
C TRP A 63 -13.13 9.90 9.94
N PRO A 64 -12.50 8.96 9.23
CA PRO A 64 -12.59 7.54 9.49
C PRO A 64 -11.76 7.04 10.72
N TYR A 65 -11.74 7.74 11.87
CA TYR A 65 -10.84 7.41 13.02
C TYR A 65 -11.54 7.19 14.37
N TYR A 66 -12.84 6.88 14.37
CA TYR A 66 -13.66 6.72 15.59
C TYR A 66 -13.82 5.28 16.04
N ARG A 67 -13.79 5.04 17.37
CA ARG A 67 -14.06 3.75 18.01
C ARG A 67 -15.50 3.26 17.79
N PRO A 68 -15.73 2.01 17.35
CA PRO A 68 -17.02 1.36 17.37
C PRO A 68 -17.60 1.36 18.79
N GLY A 69 -18.82 1.85 18.95
CA GLY A 69 -19.60 1.73 20.19
C GLY A 69 -19.95 3.06 20.87
N ASN A 70 -19.06 4.06 20.85
CA ASN A 70 -19.33 5.34 21.54
C ASN A 70 -18.99 6.59 20.71
N CYS A 71 -18.61 6.43 19.44
CA CYS A 71 -18.21 7.53 18.56
C CYS A 71 -17.12 8.43 19.16
N ALA A 72 -16.25 7.87 20.03
CA ALA A 72 -15.10 8.58 20.57
C ALA A 72 -13.88 8.40 19.66
N GLN A 73 -13.04 9.43 19.58
CA GLN A 73 -11.79 9.44 18.80
C GLN A 73 -10.80 8.49 19.48
N THR A 74 -10.52 7.32 18.91
CA THR A 74 -9.63 6.37 19.59
C THR A 74 -8.94 5.39 18.66
N TYR A 75 -8.51 5.85 17.48
CA TYR A 75 -7.57 5.09 16.64
C TYR A 75 -6.36 5.93 16.31
N LEU A 76 -5.19 5.33 16.53
CA LEU A 76 -3.93 5.95 16.16
C LEU A 76 -3.53 5.58 14.72
N SER A 77 -3.99 4.43 14.19
CA SER A 77 -3.87 4.11 12.77
C SER A 77 -5.13 3.46 12.15
N LEU A 78 -5.25 3.57 10.82
CA LEU A 78 -6.13 2.75 9.98
C LEU A 78 -5.24 1.90 9.09
N GLN A 79 -5.70 0.70 8.77
CA GLN A 79 -4.91 -0.24 7.97
C GLN A 79 -5.74 -0.88 6.87
N SER A 80 -5.15 -1.32 5.77
CA SER A 80 -5.84 -2.28 4.90
C SER A 80 -6.08 -3.59 5.67
N GLY A 81 -7.22 -4.25 5.47
CA GLY A 81 -7.55 -5.51 6.14
C GLY A 81 -6.82 -6.70 5.53
N SER A 82 -6.34 -6.59 4.29
CA SER A 82 -5.51 -7.58 3.62
C SER A 82 -4.01 -7.26 3.76
N GLY A 83 -3.17 -8.29 3.96
CA GLY A 83 -1.71 -8.19 3.98
C GLY A 83 -1.10 -8.43 5.35
N ASN A 84 0.24 -8.39 5.40
CA ASN A 84 1.01 -8.47 6.64
C ASN A 84 1.15 -7.07 7.27
N ASP A 85 1.22 -7.02 8.60
CA ASP A 85 1.60 -5.81 9.31
C ASP A 85 3.04 -5.43 8.92
N PRO A 86 3.29 -4.20 8.45
CA PRO A 86 4.65 -3.78 8.14
C PRO A 86 5.47 -3.68 9.42
N ILE A 87 6.78 -3.88 9.28
CA ILE A 87 7.71 -3.68 10.40
C ILE A 87 7.64 -2.20 10.79
N ASN A 88 7.70 -1.92 12.09
CA ASN A 88 7.68 -0.55 12.60
C ASN A 88 8.60 -0.41 13.81
N THR A 89 9.89 -0.47 13.55
CA THR A 89 10.91 -0.28 14.58
C THR A 89 11.32 1.20 14.69
N ALA A 90 11.08 2.02 13.66
CA ALA A 90 11.50 3.42 13.60
C ALA A 90 10.39 4.46 13.80
N GLY A 91 9.13 4.13 13.55
CA GLY A 91 8.12 5.15 13.23
C GLY A 91 7.00 5.38 14.25
N ASP A 92 7.01 4.71 15.42
CA ASP A 92 5.97 4.79 16.48
C ASP A 92 4.50 4.56 16.01
N TRP A 93 4.30 4.08 14.78
CA TRP A 93 3.00 3.66 14.28
C TRP A 93 2.36 2.61 15.20
N GLN A 94 1.16 2.89 15.71
CA GLN A 94 0.44 1.85 16.42
C GLN A 94 -0.18 0.93 15.39
N ILE A 95 0.48 -0.21 15.15
CA ILE A 95 0.05 -1.25 14.21
C ILE A 95 -0.49 -2.42 15.02
N SER A 96 -1.64 -2.22 15.68
CA SER A 96 -2.22 -3.22 16.58
C SER A 96 -3.52 -3.80 16.01
N ALA A 97 -3.85 -5.04 16.37
CA ALA A 97 -5.07 -5.73 15.92
C ALA A 97 -6.40 -5.04 16.29
N ASN A 98 -6.38 -3.95 17.05
CA ASN A 98 -7.55 -3.13 17.34
C ASN A 98 -7.82 -2.07 16.27
N ASP A 99 -6.89 -1.83 15.34
CA ASP A 99 -7.03 -0.79 14.32
C ASP A 99 -8.21 -1.10 13.39
N ILE A 100 -9.00 -0.07 13.06
CA ILE A 100 -10.08 -0.29 12.09
C ILE A 100 -9.41 -0.49 10.74
N ALA A 101 -9.72 -1.62 10.13
CA ALA A 101 -9.46 -1.75 8.71
C ALA A 101 -10.12 -0.58 7.97
N LEU A 102 -9.53 -0.16 6.84
CA LEU A 102 -10.20 0.64 5.82
C LEU A 102 -11.55 0.01 5.38
N GLY A 103 -11.88 -1.20 5.86
CA GLY A 103 -13.19 -1.83 5.98
C GLY A 103 -14.39 -0.91 6.25
N ILE A 104 -14.27 0.16 7.05
CA ILE A 104 -15.39 1.14 7.21
C ILE A 104 -15.77 1.84 5.91
N MET A 105 -14.85 1.85 4.96
CA MET A 105 -14.98 2.43 3.64
C MET A 105 -15.37 1.41 2.58
N LEU A 106 -15.36 0.11 2.87
CA LEU A 106 -15.70 -0.93 1.88
C LEU A 106 -17.19 -1.32 1.89
N ASN A 107 -17.97 -0.84 2.88
CA ASN A 107 -19.35 -1.28 3.13
C ASN A 107 -19.49 -2.82 3.11
N LEU A 108 -18.52 -3.52 3.69
CA LEU A 108 -18.52 -4.98 3.71
C LEU A 108 -19.61 -5.47 4.67
N PRO A 109 -20.56 -6.30 4.20
CA PRO A 109 -21.45 -7.00 5.11
C PRO A 109 -20.63 -7.98 5.97
N GLY A 110 -20.71 -7.85 7.30
CA GLY A 110 -20.09 -8.80 8.23
C GLY A 110 -18.78 -8.34 8.89
N VAL A 111 -18.41 -7.06 8.84
CA VAL A 111 -17.37 -6.54 9.74
C VAL A 111 -17.85 -6.76 11.18
N ASN A 112 -17.07 -7.49 11.99
CA ASN A 112 -17.37 -7.83 13.37
C ASN A 112 -16.25 -7.30 14.29
N PRO A 113 -16.52 -6.30 15.16
CA PRO A 113 -17.82 -5.68 15.38
C PRO A 113 -18.24 -4.78 14.21
N PRO A 114 -19.55 -4.72 13.88
CA PRO A 114 -20.04 -3.75 12.92
C PRO A 114 -19.73 -2.37 13.49
N ILE A 115 -18.99 -1.57 12.74
CA ILE A 115 -18.78 -0.18 13.13
C ILE A 115 -20.16 0.44 13.23
N VAL A 116 -20.49 0.95 14.41
CA VAL A 116 -21.82 1.48 14.70
C VAL A 116 -22.05 2.66 13.76
N GLN A 117 -22.83 2.43 12.70
CA GLN A 117 -23.02 3.34 11.57
C GLN A 117 -23.66 4.67 12.01
N SER A 118 -24.30 4.69 13.18
CA SER A 118 -24.84 5.89 13.82
C SER A 118 -23.77 6.96 14.06
N CYS A 119 -22.50 6.58 14.25
CA CYS A 119 -21.41 7.55 14.37
C CYS A 119 -21.20 8.34 13.07
N TYR A 120 -21.58 7.76 11.94
CA TYR A 120 -21.42 8.32 10.59
C TYR A 120 -22.76 8.63 9.92
N ASN A 121 -23.83 8.82 10.72
CA ASN A 121 -25.17 9.14 10.25
C ASN A 121 -25.72 8.15 9.20
N ASP A 122 -25.36 6.86 9.31
CA ASP A 122 -25.73 5.80 8.35
C ASP A 122 -25.18 6.02 6.93
N LYS A 123 -24.19 6.91 6.78
CA LYS A 123 -23.55 7.25 5.50
C LYS A 123 -22.18 6.60 5.30
N ALA A 124 -21.72 5.76 6.23
CA ALA A 124 -20.58 4.90 5.94
C ALA A 124 -20.97 3.94 4.81
N GLY A 125 -20.18 3.88 3.73
CA GLY A 125 -20.52 3.29 2.44
C GLY A 125 -19.29 2.78 1.70
N ALA A 126 -19.46 2.29 0.46
CA ALA A 126 -18.42 1.65 -0.35
C ALA A 126 -17.55 2.68 -1.08
N TYR A 127 -16.83 3.49 -0.31
CA TYR A 127 -15.87 4.46 -0.83
C TYR A 127 -14.62 3.78 -1.38
N LEU A 128 -14.16 2.71 -0.72
CA LEU A 128 -13.05 1.89 -1.17
C LEU A 128 -13.61 0.71 -1.98
N ALA A 129 -13.09 0.50 -3.18
CA ALA A 129 -13.57 -0.54 -4.09
C ALA A 129 -13.04 -1.94 -3.74
N GLU A 130 -11.82 -2.03 -3.22
CA GLU A 130 -11.16 -3.29 -2.89
C GLU A 130 -10.13 -3.08 -1.77
N ASP A 131 -10.00 -4.09 -0.91
CA ASP A 131 -8.98 -4.15 0.14
C ASP A 131 -7.83 -5.00 -0.39
N ASN A 132 -6.84 -4.34 -1.02
CA ASN A 132 -5.66 -5.01 -1.53
C ASN A 132 -4.43 -4.66 -0.70
N PRO A 133 -3.54 -5.63 -0.45
CA PRO A 133 -2.25 -5.32 0.13
C PRO A 133 -1.40 -4.59 -0.91
N ASP A 134 -0.32 -3.98 -0.43
CA ASP A 134 0.67 -3.39 -1.30
C ASP A 134 1.34 -4.45 -2.20
N PRO A 135 2.08 -4.04 -3.25
CA PRO A 135 2.72 -4.97 -4.19
C PRO A 135 3.75 -5.92 -3.57
N TRP A 136 4.15 -5.70 -2.31
CA TRP A 136 5.08 -6.52 -1.53
C TRP A 136 4.36 -7.35 -0.45
N GLY A 137 3.03 -7.22 -0.35
CA GLY A 137 2.18 -8.03 0.52
C GLY A 137 1.94 -7.42 1.91
N ASN A 138 2.35 -6.18 2.14
CA ASN A 138 2.13 -5.48 3.41
C ASN A 138 0.87 -4.61 3.36
N LYS A 139 0.35 -4.28 4.53
CA LYS A 139 -0.80 -3.40 4.66
C LYS A 139 -0.44 -1.95 4.38
N TYR A 140 -1.38 -1.21 3.78
CA TYR A 140 -1.34 0.25 3.79
C TYR A 140 -1.70 0.75 5.18
N ILE A 141 -1.01 1.79 5.67
CA ILE A 141 -1.23 2.38 6.99
C ILE A 141 -1.57 3.85 6.85
N VAL A 142 -2.47 4.35 7.70
CA VAL A 142 -2.86 5.76 7.80
C VAL A 142 -2.84 6.21 9.25
N ASN A 143 -2.19 7.33 9.58
CA ASN A 143 -2.15 7.88 10.95
C ASN A 143 -3.42 8.66 11.28
N ALA A 144 -4.48 7.92 11.61
CA ALA A 144 -5.82 8.48 11.62
C ALA A 144 -6.14 9.40 12.81
N ALA A 145 -5.40 9.30 13.92
CA ALA A 145 -5.57 10.25 15.04
C ALA A 145 -5.25 11.69 14.63
N ASP A 146 -4.29 11.87 13.72
CA ASP A 146 -3.82 13.19 13.29
C ASP A 146 -4.83 13.92 12.41
N PHE A 147 -5.89 13.25 11.93
CA PHE A 147 -7.02 13.93 11.31
C PHE A 147 -7.69 14.95 12.26
N ALA A 148 -7.60 14.74 13.57
CA ALA A 148 -8.12 15.63 14.61
C ALA A 148 -7.19 16.81 14.93
N VAL A 149 -5.91 16.71 14.57
CA VAL A 149 -4.86 17.64 14.95
C VAL A 149 -4.46 18.46 13.72
N ASP A 150 -4.55 19.78 13.80
CA ASP A 150 -4.22 20.64 12.65
C ASP A 150 -2.71 20.81 12.39
N ALA A 151 -1.87 20.45 13.35
CA ALA A 151 -0.42 20.61 13.27
C ALA A 151 0.32 19.40 12.65
N ASN A 152 -0.31 18.23 12.58
CA ASN A 152 0.34 16.99 12.14
C ASN A 152 -0.11 16.61 10.73
N PRO A 153 0.81 16.13 9.87
CA PRO A 153 0.46 15.66 8.54
C PRO A 153 -0.24 14.31 8.67
N VAL A 154 -1.19 14.05 7.77
CA VAL A 154 -1.82 12.72 7.68
C VAL A 154 -1.32 12.00 6.44
N TRP A 155 -0.59 10.92 6.68
CA TRP A 155 0.02 10.04 5.72
C TRP A 155 -0.86 8.85 5.41
N VAL A 156 -0.95 8.51 4.13
CA VAL A 156 -1.29 7.17 3.66
C VAL A 156 -0.01 6.57 3.12
N ILE A 157 0.45 5.45 3.68
CA ILE A 157 1.79 4.92 3.41
C ILE A 157 1.77 3.42 3.13
N SER A 158 2.66 2.99 2.24
CA SER A 158 3.10 1.62 2.06
C SER A 158 4.56 1.52 2.49
N ALA A 159 4.88 0.43 3.17
CA ALA A 159 6.22 0.13 3.71
C ALA A 159 7.24 -0.30 2.65
N GLY A 160 6.89 -0.19 1.36
CA GLY A 160 7.81 -0.40 0.27
C GLY A 160 8.39 -1.83 0.14
N PRO A 161 9.42 -1.98 -0.69
CA PRO A 161 10.14 -3.24 -0.89
C PRO A 161 10.74 -3.87 0.35
N ASN A 162 11.25 -3.06 1.29
CA ASN A 162 11.89 -3.56 2.51
C ASN A 162 10.87 -4.03 3.56
N GLY A 163 9.58 -3.64 3.40
CA GLY A 163 8.48 -4.02 4.27
C GLY A 163 8.54 -3.38 5.66
N CYS A 164 9.31 -2.30 5.81
CA CYS A 164 9.41 -1.53 7.03
C CYS A 164 9.07 -0.05 6.83
N LEU A 165 8.34 0.50 7.80
CA LEU A 165 8.07 1.93 7.88
C LEU A 165 9.31 2.69 8.33
N ASP A 166 9.91 3.41 7.38
CA ASP A 166 11.04 4.32 7.59
C ASP A 166 10.57 5.75 7.93
N THR A 167 9.31 6.07 7.66
CA THR A 167 8.68 7.36 7.92
C THR A 167 8.04 7.35 9.29
N SER A 168 8.32 8.33 10.13
CA SER A 168 7.70 8.50 11.44
C SER A 168 6.27 9.05 11.31
N VAL A 169 5.35 8.64 12.21
CA VAL A 169 3.93 9.06 12.20
C VAL A 169 3.75 10.57 11.97
N ASN A 170 4.53 11.37 12.70
CA ASN A 170 4.39 12.84 12.71
C ASN A 170 5.35 13.56 11.75
N SER A 171 6.06 12.82 10.90
CA SER A 171 7.13 13.40 10.09
C SER A 171 6.62 14.35 9.03
N GLN A 172 7.36 15.44 8.80
CA GLN A 172 7.10 16.37 7.70
C GLN A 172 7.65 15.89 6.33
N THR A 173 8.39 14.78 6.31
CA THR A 173 9.00 14.22 5.10
C THR A 173 8.84 12.71 5.08
N LEU A 174 8.69 12.10 3.88
CA LEU A 174 8.81 10.64 3.75
C LEU A 174 10.25 10.22 4.06
N ASN A 175 10.39 9.02 4.62
CA ASN A 175 11.69 8.36 4.84
C ASN A 175 12.63 9.20 5.72
N ASP A 176 12.11 9.75 6.82
CA ASP A 176 12.87 10.58 7.75
C ASP A 176 13.70 9.77 8.75
N GLY A 177 13.36 8.50 8.94
CA GLY A 177 14.07 7.55 9.78
C GLY A 177 14.69 6.41 8.98
N GLN A 178 15.21 5.45 9.74
CA GLN A 178 15.64 4.16 9.22
C GLN A 178 15.10 3.10 10.17
N CYS A 179 14.17 2.30 9.69
CA CYS A 179 13.75 1.11 10.40
C CYS A 179 14.83 0.02 10.37
N ILE A 180 15.43 -0.19 9.21
CA ILE A 180 16.50 -1.17 9.05
C ILE A 180 17.83 -0.43 8.94
N ALA A 181 18.71 -0.68 9.92
CA ALA A 181 20.01 -0.03 9.98
C ALA A 181 20.83 -0.27 8.70
N GLY A 182 21.26 0.80 8.05
CA GLY A 182 22.09 0.75 6.85
C GLY A 182 21.32 0.59 5.53
N GLN A 183 19.98 0.58 5.55
CA GLN A 183 19.16 0.60 4.34
C GLN A 183 18.53 1.99 4.13
N PRO A 184 18.49 2.51 2.88
CA PRO A 184 17.77 3.76 2.61
C PRO A 184 16.27 3.55 2.78
N GLY A 185 15.55 4.60 3.19
CA GLY A 185 14.09 4.53 3.30
C GLY A 185 13.42 4.45 1.93
N ASP A 186 12.45 3.56 1.81
CA ASP A 186 11.75 3.24 0.55
C ASP A 186 10.22 3.33 0.66
N ASP A 187 9.72 3.95 1.73
CA ASP A 187 8.29 4.17 1.91
C ASP A 187 7.70 4.99 0.78
N ILE A 188 6.50 4.61 0.41
CA ILE A 188 5.70 5.27 -0.60
C ILE A 188 4.44 5.79 0.07
N GLY A 189 4.26 7.11 0.09
CA GLY A 189 3.08 7.68 0.70
C GLY A 189 2.61 8.99 0.10
N VAL A 190 1.36 9.33 0.47
CA VAL A 190 0.67 10.55 0.07
C VAL A 190 0.16 11.24 1.32
N ARG A 191 0.20 12.58 1.31
CA ARG A 191 -0.40 13.40 2.37
C ARG A 191 -1.83 13.78 2.02
N ILE A 192 -2.72 13.67 2.99
CA ILE A 192 -4.12 14.16 2.90
C ILE A 192 -4.25 15.57 3.49
N LYS A 193 -3.27 15.99 4.32
CA LYS A 193 -3.23 17.26 5.04
C LYS A 193 -1.79 17.68 5.31
#